data_AF-A0A3D1G932-F1
#
_entry.id   AF-A0A3D1G932-F1
#
_cell.length_a   1.000
_cell.length_b   1.000
_cell.length_c   1.000
_cell.angle_alpha   90.00
_cell.angle_beta   90.00
_cell.angle_gamma   90.00
#
_symmetry.space_group_name_H-M   'P 1'
#
loop_
_entity.id
_entity.type
_entity.pdbx_description
1 polymer ?
#
loop_
_entity_poly.entity_id
_entity_poly.type
_entity_poly.pdbx_seq_one_letter_code
_entity_poly.pdbx_strand_id
1 'polypeptide(L)' 'LDGLECIHPSHNWKLQKHYTEIAEKNSLLLTGGSDFHGYKEQAYSHVGVVSVAMKHVQKMKRMTDQRKLINKPK' A
#
# COMPACT_ATOMS: atom_id res chain seq x y z
N LEU A 1 -0.72 -4.30 12.84
CA LEU A 1 -0.21 -3.76 11.56
C LEU A 1 -0.73 -4.65 10.46
N ASP A 2 -1.31 -4.08 9.40
CA ASP A 2 -2.11 -4.85 8.45
C ASP A 2 -1.56 -4.83 7.03
N GLY A 3 -0.75 -3.83 6.73
CA GLY A 3 -0.17 -3.60 5.43
C GLY A 3 1.15 -2.86 5.52
N LEU A 4 1.89 -2.89 4.43
CA LEU A 4 3.18 -2.26 4.26
C LEU A 4 3.22 -1.59 2.88
N GLU A 5 3.72 -0.35 2.83
CA GLU A 5 3.95 0.35 1.58
C GLU A 5 5.16 -0.24 0.85
N CYS A 6 4.88 -0.99 -0.20
CA CYS A 6 5.92 -1.66 -1.00
C CYS A 6 6.26 -0.86 -2.26
N ILE A 7 5.30 -0.08 -2.78
CA ILE A 7 5.44 0.70 -4.01
C ILE A 7 5.33 2.20 -3.67
N HIS A 8 6.44 2.93 -3.81
CA HIS A 8 6.52 4.36 -3.52
C HIS A 8 7.57 5.01 -4.44
N PRO A 9 7.41 6.27 -4.89
CA PRO A 9 8.36 6.93 -5.80
C PRO A 9 9.79 7.03 -5.24
N SER A 10 9.92 7.20 -3.92
CA SER A 10 11.24 7.24 -3.25
C SER A 10 11.89 5.86 -3.08
N HIS A 11 11.19 4.77 -3.42
CA HIS A 11 11.77 3.42 -3.38
C HIS A 11 12.39 3.08 -4.73
N ASN A 12 13.71 2.89 -4.74
CA ASN A 12 14.35 2.18 -5.85
C ASN A 12 13.89 0.71 -5.88
N TRP A 13 14.20 0.00 -6.97
CA TRP A 13 13.83 -1.41 -7.13
C TRP A 13 14.20 -2.28 -5.91
N LYS A 14 15.35 -2.04 -5.26
CA LYS A 14 15.85 -2.90 -4.17
C LYS A 14 14.97 -2.76 -2.94
N LEU A 15 14.57 -1.53 -2.63
CA LEU A 15 13.63 -1.25 -1.55
C LEU A 15 12.25 -1.81 -1.85
N GLN A 16 11.74 -1.64 -3.09
CA GLN A 16 10.43 -2.18 -3.46
C GLN A 16 10.38 -3.71 -3.31
N LYS A 17 11.42 -4.43 -3.80
CA LYS A 17 11.50 -5.87 -3.63
C LYS A 17 11.62 -6.25 -2.16
N HIS A 18 12.51 -5.61 -1.41
CA HIS A 18 12.74 -5.92 0.00
C HIS A 18 11.46 -5.79 0.84
N TYR A 19 10.72 -4.69 0.68
CA TYR A 19 9.46 -4.50 1.40
C TYR A 19 8.35 -5.42 0.90
N THR A 20 8.32 -5.76 -0.39
CA THR A 20 7.41 -6.79 -0.92
C THR A 20 7.66 -8.14 -0.25
N GLU A 21 8.92 -8.57 -0.15
CA GLU A 21 9.30 -9.83 0.50
C GLU A 21 8.93 -9.83 1.99
N ILE A 22 9.12 -8.71 2.70
CA ILE A 22 8.68 -8.56 4.10
C ILE A 22 7.17 -8.67 4.20
N ALA A 23 6.42 -7.98 3.34
CA ALA A 23 4.97 -8.02 3.36
C ALA A 23 4.44 -9.44 3.11
N GLU A 24 5.00 -10.14 2.12
CA GLU A 24 4.64 -11.52 1.79
C GLU A 24 4.98 -12.49 2.92
N LYS A 25 6.20 -12.42 3.47
CA LYS A 25 6.65 -13.28 4.59
C LYS A 25 5.77 -13.15 5.82
N ASN A 26 5.26 -11.94 6.09
CA ASN A 26 4.44 -11.64 7.26
C ASN A 26 2.94 -11.63 6.95
N SER A 27 2.51 -12.05 5.75
CA SER A 27 1.10 -12.04 5.33
C SER A 27 0.42 -10.68 5.46
N LEU A 28 1.18 -9.59 5.25
CA LEU A 28 0.67 -8.22 5.26
C LEU A 28 0.07 -7.85 3.90
N LEU A 29 -0.85 -6.88 3.90
CA LEU A 29 -1.34 -6.24 2.70
C LEU A 29 -0.21 -5.44 2.02
N LEU A 30 0.04 -5.72 0.75
CA LEU A 30 0.90 -4.87 -0.09
C LEU A 30 0.13 -3.60 -0.48
N THR A 31 0.70 -2.44 -0.16
CA THR A 31 0.14 -1.13 -0.50
C THR A 31 1.14 -0.28 -1.28
N GLY A 32 0.67 0.87 -1.78
CA GLY A 32 1.49 1.84 -2.48
C GLY A 32 0.78 3.17 -2.65
N GLY A 33 1.55 4.25 -2.78
CA GLY A 33 1.06 5.60 -2.91
C GLY A 33 2.13 6.53 -3.46
N SER A 34 1.71 7.66 -4.04
CA SER A 34 2.63 8.69 -4.55
C SER A 34 3.10 9.67 -3.48
N ASP A 35 2.44 9.67 -2.32
CA ASP A 35 2.63 10.63 -1.24
C ASP A 35 2.66 12.09 -1.71
N PHE A 36 1.69 12.43 -2.58
CA PHE A 36 1.62 13.76 -3.17
C PHE A 36 1.08 14.78 -2.18
N HIS A 37 1.82 15.87 -1.98
CA HIS A 37 1.47 16.98 -1.09
C HIS A 37 1.37 18.35 -1.79
N GLY A 38 1.09 18.37 -3.11
CA GLY A 38 0.94 19.61 -3.88
C GLY A 38 2.20 20.04 -4.65
N TYR A 39 2.18 21.26 -5.21
CA TYR A 39 3.29 21.85 -5.96
C TYR A 39 4.47 22.22 -5.03
N LYS A 40 5.24 21.23 -4.61
CA LYS A 40 6.64 21.43 -4.18
C LYS A 40 7.53 20.93 -5.32
N GLU A 41 8.65 21.60 -5.54
CA GLU A 41 9.62 21.40 -6.65
C GLU A 41 10.22 19.98 -6.77
N GLN A 42 9.82 19.02 -5.93
CA GLN A 42 10.26 17.63 -6.03
C GLN A 42 9.50 16.94 -7.16
N ALA A 43 10.12 16.95 -8.35
CA ALA A 43 9.61 16.52 -9.65
C ALA A 43 9.13 15.05 -9.78
N TYR A 44 9.01 14.29 -8.68
CA TYR A 44 8.79 12.84 -8.72
C TYR A 44 7.63 12.34 -7.85
N SER A 45 6.84 13.21 -7.23
CA SER A 45 5.74 12.81 -6.33
C SER A 45 4.32 13.05 -6.88
N HIS A 46 4.15 13.17 -8.20
CA HIS A 46 2.83 13.43 -8.80
C HIS A 46 1.80 12.34 -8.47
N VAL A 47 0.53 12.75 -8.35
CA VAL A 47 -0.58 11.80 -8.19
C VAL A 47 -0.55 10.77 -9.32
N GLY A 48 -0.58 9.49 -8.97
CA GLY A 48 -0.62 8.40 -9.93
C GLY A 48 0.72 8.05 -10.60
N VAL A 49 1.84 8.66 -10.19
CA VAL A 49 3.18 8.28 -10.69
C VAL A 49 3.54 6.82 -10.39
N VAL A 50 2.95 6.25 -9.35
CA VAL A 50 2.97 4.82 -9.06
C VAL A 50 1.54 4.29 -8.90
N SER A 51 1.38 3.00 -9.14
CA SER A 51 0.10 2.31 -8.95
C SER A 51 0.33 0.91 -8.36
N VAL A 52 -0.72 0.36 -7.76
CA VAL A 52 -0.76 -1.04 -7.32
C VAL A 52 -1.85 -1.77 -8.09
N ALA A 53 -1.65 -3.07 -8.34
CA ALA A 53 -2.66 -3.87 -9.00
C ALA A 53 -3.97 -3.90 -8.17
N MET A 54 -5.12 -3.79 -8.84
CA MET A 54 -6.45 -3.72 -8.21
C MET A 54 -6.72 -4.85 -7.21
N LYS A 55 -6.13 -6.04 -7.41
CA LYS A 55 -6.20 -7.16 -6.46
C LYS A 55 -5.77 -6.78 -5.03
N HIS A 56 -4.81 -5.87 -4.88
CA HIS A 56 -4.33 -5.41 -3.57
C HIS A 56 -5.33 -4.50 -2.88
N VAL A 57 -5.95 -3.57 -3.63
CA VAL A 57 -7.06 -2.74 -3.15
C VAL A 57 -8.25 -3.59 -2.73
N GLN A 58 -8.60 -4.61 -3.52
CA GLN A 58 -9.66 -5.55 -3.16
C GLN A 58 -9.35 -6.37 -1.91
N LYS A 59 -8.08 -6.77 -1.69
CA LYS A 59 -7.66 -7.44 -0.44
C LYS A 59 -7.88 -6.52 0.77
N MET A 60 -7.49 -5.25 0.66
CA MET A 60 -7.70 -4.25 1.73
C MET A 60 -9.20 -4.08 2.04
N LYS A 61 -10.04 -3.91 1.02
CA LYS A 61 -11.50 -3.82 1.20
C LYS A 61 -12.07 -5.05 1.91
N ARG A 62 -11.70 -6.26 1.48
CA ARG A 62 -12.15 -7.51 2.13
C ARG A 62 -11.77 -7.57 3.60
N MET A 63 -10.55 -7.16 3.95
CA MET A 63 -10.11 -7.10 5.35
C MET A 63 -10.96 -6.12 6.17
N THR A 64 -11.24 -4.93 5.64
CA THR A 64 -12.11 -3.94 6.30
C THR A 64 -13.53 -4.51 6.52
N ASP A 65 -14.08 -5.18 5.51
CA ASP A 65 -15.42 -5.79 5.60
C ASP A 65 -15.44 -6.92 6.66
N GLN A 66 -14.43 -7.77 6.70
CA GLN A 66 -14.28 -8.83 7.73
C GLN A 66 -14.21 -8.25 9.15
N ARG A 67 -13.47 -7.16 9.35
CA ARG A 67 -13.37 -6.50 10.66
C ARG A 67 -14.70 -5.92 11.13
N LYS A 68 -15.48 -5.34 10.22
CA LYS A 68 -16.82 -4.85 10.54
C LYS A 68 -17.74 -5.97 11.02
N LEU A 69 -17.61 -7.18 10.45
CA LEU A 69 -18.38 -8.35 10.87
C LEU A 69 -17.96 -8.84 12.26
N ILE A 70 -16.65 -8.87 12.54
CA ILE A 70 -16.11 -9.27 13.84
C ILE A 70 -16.52 -8.28 14.95
N ASN A 71 -16.50 -6.98 14.65
CA ASN A 71 -16.76 -5.91 15.60
C ASN A 71 -18.25 -5.54 15.70
N LYS A 72 -19.14 -6.28 15.03
CA LYS A 72 -20.58 -5.98 15.09
C LYS A 72 -21.09 -6.33 16.49
N PRO A 73 -21.70 -5.39 17.23
CA PRO A 73 -22.30 -5.71 18.52
C PRO A 73 -23.39 -6.77 18.32
N LYS A 74 -23.47 -7.72 19.25
CA LYS A 74 -24.52 -8.75 19.28
C LYS A 74 -25.88 -8.11 19.46
#